data_AF-A0A7M3X3E2-F1
#
_entry.id   AF-A0A7M3X3E2-F1
#
_cell.length_a   1.000
_cell.length_b   1.000
_cell.length_c   1.000
_cell.angle_alpha   90.00
_cell.angle_beta   90.00
_cell.angle_gamma   90.00
#
_symmetry.space_group_name_H-M   'P 1'
#
loop_
_entity.id
_entity.type
_entity.pdbx_description
1 polymer ?
#
loop_
_entity_poly.entity_id
_entity_poly.type
_entity_poly.pdbx_seq_one_letter_code
_entity_poly.pdbx_strand_id
1 'polypeptide(L)'
;MPKAKKSSKRAAVIGSGFGGLGAAIRLQSAGIQTVLYEARDLPGGRAYVYHDDGFTFDAGPTVITAPHTLTDLFELTGRRLEDYIKLMEVQPMYRLIWSDGDRFDYVRD
;
A
#
# COMPACT_ATOMS: atom_id res chain seq x y z
N MET A 1 38.76 25.44 7.18
CA MET A 1 38.40 24.56 6.05
C MET A 1 36.88 24.57 5.89
N PRO A 2 36.29 25.07 4.79
CA PRO A 2 34.86 24.94 4.58
C PRO A 2 34.54 23.46 4.31
N LYS A 3 33.65 22.86 5.11
CA LYS A 3 33.17 21.49 4.87
C LYS A 3 32.47 21.47 3.51
N ALA A 4 32.93 20.62 2.60
CA ALA A 4 32.27 20.39 1.31
C ALA A 4 30.80 20.03 1.56
N LYS A 5 29.88 20.75 0.92
CA LYS A 5 28.44 20.43 0.93
C LYS A 5 28.28 19.02 0.35
N LYS A 6 27.96 18.03 1.19
CA LYS A 6 27.62 16.68 0.73
C LYS A 6 26.42 16.82 -0.22
N SER A 7 26.61 16.57 -1.51
CA SER A 7 25.53 16.55 -2.49
C SER A 7 24.47 15.57 -1.99
N SER A 8 23.26 16.04 -1.68
CA SER A 8 22.17 15.14 -1.34
C SER A 8 21.83 14.30 -2.57
N LYS A 9 21.80 12.97 -2.40
CA LYS A 9 21.33 12.09 -3.48
C LYS A 9 19.87 12.41 -3.76
N ARG A 10 19.49 12.38 -5.04
CA ARG A 10 18.12 12.60 -5.51
C ARG A 10 17.61 11.34 -6.21
N ALA A 11 16.32 11.07 -6.06
CA ALA A 11 15.65 9.98 -6.75
C ALA A 11 14.29 10.43 -7.30
N ALA A 12 13.95 9.95 -8.49
CA ALA A 12 12.61 10.04 -9.07
C ALA A 12 12.00 8.64 -9.10
N VAL A 13 10.82 8.48 -8.53
CA VAL A 13 10.03 7.25 -8.59
C VAL A 13 8.82 7.52 -9.48
N ILE A 14 8.61 6.70 -10.51
CA ILE A 14 7.53 6.87 -11.47
C ILE A 14 6.49 5.76 -11.25
N GLY A 15 5.26 6.17 -10.94
CA GLY A 15 4.15 5.30 -10.57
C GLY A 15 4.00 5.15 -9.06
N SER A 16 2.78 5.36 -8.57
CA SER A 16 2.43 5.34 -7.14
C SER A 16 1.63 4.09 -6.72
N GLY A 17 1.84 2.96 -7.39
CA GLY A 17 1.39 1.66 -6.87
C GLY A 17 2.16 1.27 -5.60
N PHE A 18 1.76 0.17 -4.94
CA PHE A 18 2.40 -0.28 -3.68
C PHE A 18 3.93 -0.39 -3.77
N GLY A 19 4.47 -0.90 -4.88
CA GLY A 19 5.92 -0.96 -5.09
C GLY A 19 6.59 0.41 -5.17
N GLY A 20 5.97 1.36 -5.88
CA GLY A 20 6.47 2.73 -6.01
C GLY A 20 6.40 3.51 -4.70
N LEU A 21 5.26 3.44 -4.00
CA LEU A 21 5.10 4.03 -2.67
C LEU A 21 6.10 3.43 -1.67
N GLY A 22 6.23 2.10 -1.63
CA GLY A 22 7.19 1.42 -0.76
C GLY A 22 8.63 1.80 -1.06
N ALA A 23 9.02 1.90 -2.34
CA ALA A 23 10.35 2.36 -2.74
C ALA A 23 10.58 3.82 -2.36
N ALA A 24 9.61 4.71 -2.61
CA ALA A 24 9.73 6.12 -2.30
C ALA A 24 9.90 6.37 -0.79
N ILE A 25 9.11 5.68 0.04
CA ILE A 25 9.22 5.75 1.50
C ILE A 25 10.62 5.29 1.95
N ARG A 26 11.11 4.16 1.46
CA ARG A 26 12.44 3.63 1.83
C ARG A 26 13.57 4.58 1.43
N LEU A 27 13.52 5.13 0.21
CA LEU A 27 14.51 6.11 -0.28
C LEU A 27 14.50 7.39 0.57
N GLN A 28 13.31 7.91 0.86
CA GLN A 28 13.15 9.12 1.66
C GLN A 28 13.64 8.91 3.10
N SER A 29 13.33 7.76 3.72
CA SER A 29 13.83 7.38 5.05
C SER A 29 15.36 7.20 5.08
N ALA A 30 15.97 6.80 3.96
CA ALA A 30 17.42 6.74 3.81
C ALA A 30 18.09 8.12 3.60
N GLY A 31 17.34 9.22 3.66
CA GLY A 31 17.84 10.58 3.48
C GLY A 31 18.06 11.00 2.03
N ILE A 32 17.50 10.25 1.07
CA ILE A 32 17.54 10.60 -0.35
C ILE A 32 16.36 11.52 -0.65
N GLN A 33 16.63 12.68 -1.26
CA GLN A 33 15.57 13.58 -1.69
C GLN A 33 14.77 12.91 -2.81
N THR A 34 13.56 12.47 -2.49
CA THR A 34 12.76 11.62 -3.37
C THR A 34 11.55 12.37 -3.89
N VAL A 35 11.29 12.28 -5.19
CA VAL A 35 10.07 12.78 -5.82
C VAL A 35 9.32 11.60 -6.42
N LEU A 36 8.04 11.45 -6.06
CA LEU A 36 7.15 10.44 -6.60
C LEU A 36 6.23 11.08 -7.64
N TYR A 37 6.14 10.47 -8.82
CA TYR A 37 5.27 10.90 -9.90
C TYR A 37 4.15 9.89 -10.09
N GLU A 38 2.92 10.38 -10.25
CA GLU A 38 1.75 9.60 -10.62
C GLU A 38 1.11 10.25 -11.85
N ALA A 39 0.69 9.41 -12.80
CA ALA A 39 0.05 9.88 -14.03
C ALA A 39 -1.46 10.16 -13.81
N ARG A 40 -2.06 9.52 -12.81
CA ARG A 40 -3.45 9.72 -12.40
C ARG A 40 -3.59 10.84 -11.37
N ASP A 41 -4.83 11.19 -11.07
CA ASP A 41 -5.24 12.24 -10.14
C ASP A 41 -5.03 11.86 -8.66
N LEU A 42 -5.01 10.56 -8.33
CA LEU A 42 -4.69 10.06 -6.99
C LEU A 42 -3.61 8.98 -6.99
N PRO A 43 -2.97 8.71 -5.84
CA PRO A 43 -2.08 7.57 -5.70
C PRO A 43 -2.77 6.21 -5.82
N GLY A 44 -2.00 5.16 -6.09
CA GLY A 44 -2.46 3.76 -5.99
C GLY A 44 -2.12 2.91 -7.21
N GLY A 45 -1.82 3.52 -8.36
CA GLY A 45 -1.47 2.79 -9.59
C GLY A 45 -2.56 1.79 -10.00
N ARG A 46 -2.25 0.48 -9.94
CA ARG A 46 -3.25 -0.59 -10.20
C ARG A 46 -4.21 -0.81 -9.03
N ALA A 47 -3.87 -0.36 -7.82
CA ALA A 47 -4.73 -0.36 -6.65
C ALA A 47 -5.50 0.97 -6.50
N TYR A 48 -5.81 1.61 -7.62
CA TYR A 48 -6.56 2.87 -7.64
C TYR A 48 -7.98 2.68 -7.11
N VAL A 49 -8.52 3.74 -6.52
CA VAL A 49 -9.89 3.80 -6.01
C VAL A 49 -10.60 4.95 -6.70
N TYR A 50 -11.78 4.70 -7.23
CA TYR A 50 -12.64 5.74 -7.80
C TYR A 50 -13.98 5.80 -7.06
N HIS A 51 -14.66 6.93 -7.21
CA HIS A 51 -15.94 7.18 -6.57
C HIS A 51 -16.97 7.53 -7.63
N ASP A 52 -18.16 6.96 -7.51
CA ASP A 52 -19.27 7.19 -8.43
C ASP A 52 -20.60 7.06 -7.69
N ASP A 53 -21.50 8.02 -7.86
CA ASP A 53 -22.83 8.08 -7.22
C ASP A 53 -22.87 7.75 -5.71
N GLY A 54 -21.86 8.20 -4.96
CA GLY A 54 -21.75 7.97 -3.51
C GLY A 54 -21.17 6.61 -3.10
N PHE A 55 -20.78 5.78 -4.07
CA PHE A 55 -20.10 4.51 -3.86
C PHE A 55 -18.58 4.67 -4.04
N THR A 56 -17.84 3.80 -3.39
CA THR A 56 -16.38 3.66 -3.53
C THR A 56 -16.08 2.34 -4.24
N PHE A 57 -15.34 2.41 -5.33
CA PHE A 57 -14.93 1.25 -6.11
C PHE A 57 -13.41 1.11 -6.08
N ASP A 58 -12.92 0.05 -5.44
CA ASP A 58 -11.53 -0.35 -5.55
C ASP A 58 -11.31 -1.24 -6.77
N ALA A 59 -10.19 -1.01 -7.47
CA ALA A 59 -9.73 -1.90 -8.54
C ALA A 59 -8.50 -2.72 -8.12
N GLY A 60 -8.06 -2.56 -6.87
CA GLY A 60 -6.86 -3.17 -6.33
C GLY A 60 -7.11 -4.55 -5.70
N PRO A 61 -6.05 -5.32 -5.46
CA PRO A 61 -6.15 -6.51 -4.64
C PRO A 61 -6.52 -6.13 -3.21
N THR A 62 -7.69 -6.57 -2.74
CA THR A 62 -8.23 -6.24 -1.40
C THR A 62 -7.84 -7.26 -0.32
N VAL A 63 -7.38 -8.45 -0.71
CA VAL A 63 -6.98 -9.51 0.22
C VAL A 63 -5.54 -9.29 0.69
N ILE A 64 -5.37 -8.99 1.98
CA ILE A 64 -4.06 -8.80 2.60
C ILE A 64 -3.68 -10.06 3.38
N THR A 65 -2.75 -10.85 2.85
CA THR A 65 -2.24 -12.08 3.51
C THR A 65 -0.98 -11.86 4.33
N ALA A 66 -0.21 -10.80 4.03
CA ALA A 66 1.06 -10.48 4.66
C ALA A 66 1.07 -9.06 5.28
N PRO A 67 0.23 -8.78 6.29
CA PRO A 67 0.07 -7.43 6.85
C PRO A 67 1.36 -6.89 7.48
N HIS A 68 2.26 -7.75 7.96
CA HIS A 68 3.56 -7.37 8.52
C HIS A 68 4.41 -6.54 7.55
N THR A 69 4.27 -6.75 6.24
CA THR A 69 5.01 -5.97 5.22
C THR A 69 4.64 -4.48 5.24
N LEU A 70 3.40 -4.17 5.62
CA LEU A 70 2.95 -2.80 5.82
C LEU A 70 3.51 -2.27 7.14
N THR A 71 3.41 -3.04 8.23
CA THR A 71 3.96 -2.67 9.54
C THR A 71 5.44 -2.31 9.46
N ASP A 72 6.26 -3.16 8.84
CA ASP A 72 7.71 -2.93 8.66
C ASP A 72 8.01 -1.59 7.96
N LEU A 73 7.17 -1.20 7.00
CA LEU A 73 7.34 0.03 6.23
C LEU A 73 7.02 1.28 7.07
N PHE A 74 5.98 1.21 7.91
CA PHE A 74 5.64 2.29 8.83
C PHE A 74 6.69 2.43 9.94
N GLU A 75 7.11 1.31 10.54
CA GLU A 75 8.12 1.28 11.60
C GLU A 75 9.47 1.81 11.12
N LEU A 76 9.87 1.53 9.87
CA LEU A 76 11.06 2.12 9.24
C LEU A 76 11.09 3.66 9.32
N THR A 77 9.91 4.28 9.38
CA THR A 77 9.75 5.75 9.43
C THR A 77 9.44 6.27 10.84
N GLY A 78 9.50 5.39 11.86
CA GLY A 78 9.11 5.73 13.24
C GLY A 78 7.60 5.98 13.39
N ARG A 79 6.78 5.37 12.53
CA ARG A 79 5.31 5.48 12.55
C ARG A 79 4.70 4.12 12.88
N ARG A 80 3.46 4.15 13.35
CA ARG A 80 2.64 2.95 13.59
C ARG A 80 1.62 2.83 12.46
N LEU A 81 1.36 1.60 12.01
CA LEU A 81 0.42 1.34 10.90
C LEU A 81 -1.00 1.76 11.28
N GLU A 82 -1.41 1.42 12.50
CA GLU A 82 -2.74 1.62 13.06
C GLU A 82 -3.14 3.09 13.25
N ASP A 83 -2.18 4.01 13.24
CA ASP A 83 -2.45 5.45 13.24
C ASP A 83 -2.98 5.94 11.88
N TYR A 84 -2.86 5.12 10.82
CA TYR A 84 -3.19 5.47 9.44
C TYR A 84 -4.15 4.49 8.79
N ILE A 85 -4.02 3.19 9.07
CA ILE A 85 -4.76 2.12 8.42
C ILE A 85 -5.33 1.18 9.46
N LYS A 86 -6.66 1.03 9.43
CA LYS A 86 -7.36 -0.02 10.18
C LYS A 86 -7.52 -1.25 9.28
N LEU A 87 -6.80 -2.33 9.59
CA LEU A 87 -7.02 -3.62 8.95
C LEU A 87 -8.26 -4.29 9.56
N MET A 88 -9.19 -4.67 8.70
CA MET A 88 -10.43 -5.35 9.08
C MET A 88 -10.29 -6.84 8.78
N GLU A 89 -10.62 -7.66 9.76
CA GLU A 89 -10.69 -9.10 9.55
C GLU A 89 -11.92 -9.46 8.71
N VAL A 90 -11.74 -10.32 7.71
CA VAL A 90 -12.80 -10.85 6.86
C VAL A 90 -13.05 -12.31 7.23
N GLN A 91 -14.28 -12.62 7.65
CA GLN A 91 -14.70 -13.96 8.06
C GLN A 91 -16.04 -14.34 7.39
N PRO A 92 -16.13 -15.51 6.72
CA PRO A 92 -15.03 -16.43 6.39
C PRO A 92 -14.02 -15.76 5.44
N MET A 93 -12.82 -16.31 5.28
CA MET A 93 -11.85 -15.78 4.32
C MET A 93 -12.45 -15.74 2.91
N TYR A 94 -13.15 -16.81 2.54
CA TYR A 94 -13.99 -16.88 1.34
C TYR A 94 -15.01 -18.02 1.48
N ARG A 95 -16.05 -17.97 0.65
CA ARG A 95 -17.09 -19.00 0.55
C ARG A 95 -17.11 -19.58 -0.86
N LEU A 96 -17.00 -20.90 -0.95
CA LEU A 96 -17.25 -21.64 -2.18
C LEU A 96 -18.75 -21.97 -2.24
N ILE A 97 -19.38 -21.74 -3.39
CA ILE A 97 -20.78 -22.06 -3.66
C ILE A 97 -20.83 -22.84 -4.97
N TRP A 98 -21.31 -24.07 -4.93
CA TRP A 98 -21.50 -24.91 -6.12
C TRP A 98 -22.88 -24.65 -6.75
N SER A 99 -23.04 -25.03 -8.02
CA SER A 99 -24.27 -24.78 -8.79
C SER A 99 -25.50 -25.52 -8.28
N ASP A 100 -25.28 -26.61 -7.53
CA ASP A 100 -26.32 -27.36 -6.82
C ASP A 100 -26.72 -26.72 -5.47
N GLY A 101 -26.02 -25.67 -5.06
CA GLY A 101 -26.28 -24.93 -3.83
C GLY A 101 -25.43 -25.35 -2.64
N ASP A 102 -24.54 -26.35 -2.79
CA ASP A 102 -23.59 -26.72 -1.73
C ASP A 102 -22.67 -25.54 -1.38
N ARG A 103 -22.24 -25.47 -0.12
CA ARG A 103 -21.44 -24.36 0.41
C ARG A 103 -20.32 -24.85 1.31
N PHE A 104 -19.17 -24.22 1.19
CA PHE A 104 -18.02 -24.42 2.07
C PHE A 104 -17.41 -23.07 2.46
N ASP A 105 -17.39 -22.81 3.76
CA ASP A 105 -16.78 -21.61 4.34
C ASP A 105 -15.33 -21.91 4.72
N TYR A 106 -14.39 -21.29 4.00
CA TYR A 106 -12.97 -21.40 4.32
C TYR A 106 -12.63 -20.35 5.38
N VAL A 107 -12.37 -20.81 6.61
CA VAL A 107 -12.02 -19.98 7.75
C VAL A 107 -10.53 -20.10 8.08
N ARG A 108 -10.03 -19.18 8.90
CA ARG A 108 -8.72 -19.32 9.54
C ARG A 108 -8.86 -20.23 10.76
N ASP A 109 -7.88 -21.09 10.97
CA ASP A 109 -7.68 -21.87 12.20
C ASP A 109 -7.65 -20.98 13.46
#